data_AF-A0A7Z3C5C0-F1
#
_entry.id   AF-A0A7Z3C5C0-F1
#
_cell.length_a   1.000
_cell.length_b   1.000
_cell.length_c   1.000
_cell.angle_alpha   90.00
_cell.angle_beta   90.00
_cell.angle_gamma   90.00
#
_symmetry.space_group_name_H-M   'P 1'
#
loop_
_entity.id
_entity.type
_entity.pdbx_description
1 polymer ?
#
loop_
_entity_poly.entity_id
_entity_poly.type
_entity_poly.pdbx_seq_one_letter_code
_entity_poly.pdbx_strand_id
1 'polypeptide(L)'
;MAKTRYSTGRLIVVLLLLLTVINVAALAFVLRGGLSRTYGMAMVRTKAPLLIAGSGDDESYYVLPASTTLYYDKSYPEGFSRYMVFFNHKGVIAGDPVPMKPEYGGSLIDPRWLSNVDTDTLKDMFKRFPLSKEDIAAAIKANEITKEDLTDIIRSMPD
;
A
#
# COMPACT_ATOMS: atom_id res chain seq x y z
N MET A 1 10.51 56.13 -42.20
CA MET A 1 9.65 55.34 -41.29
C MET A 1 9.25 54.04 -42.00
N ALA A 2 10.00 52.95 -41.79
CA ALA A 2 9.72 51.68 -42.43
C ALA A 2 8.69 50.90 -41.59
N LYS A 3 7.43 50.83 -42.06
CA LYS A 3 6.43 49.94 -41.48
C LYS A 3 6.79 48.51 -41.90
N THR A 4 7.40 47.76 -41.00
CA THR A 4 7.65 46.33 -41.18
C THR A 4 6.30 45.63 -41.28
N ARG A 5 5.81 45.47 -42.51
CA ARG A 5 4.59 44.73 -42.83
C ARG A 5 4.90 43.26 -42.63
N TYR A 6 4.82 42.80 -41.38
CA TYR A 6 4.87 41.38 -41.06
C TYR A 6 3.83 40.70 -41.95
N SER A 7 4.32 39.87 -42.87
CA SER A 7 3.50 39.05 -43.77
C SER A 7 2.50 38.30 -42.91
N THR A 8 1.21 38.58 -43.10
CA THR A 8 0.10 38.03 -42.31
C THR A 8 0.19 36.50 -42.19
N GLY A 9 0.74 35.83 -43.21
CA GLY A 9 1.02 34.38 -43.19
C GLY A 9 2.06 33.95 -42.15
N ARG A 10 3.15 34.72 -41.95
CA ARG A 10 4.14 34.42 -40.90
C ARG A 10 3.55 34.56 -39.51
N LEU A 11 2.70 35.57 -39.30
CA LEU A 11 2.01 35.76 -38.02
C LEU A 11 1.04 34.60 -37.73
N ILE A 12 0.28 34.16 -38.73
CA ILE A 12 -0.65 33.02 -38.61
C ILE A 12 0.11 31.74 -38.27
N VAL A 13 1.23 31.46 -38.95
CA VAL A 13 2.06 30.28 -38.67
C VAL A 13 2.60 30.32 -37.24
N VAL A 14 3.07 31.47 -36.77
CA VAL A 14 3.54 31.63 -35.38
C VAL A 14 2.40 31.39 -34.38
N LEU A 15 1.20 31.93 -34.63
CA LEU A 15 0.04 31.73 -33.76
C LEU A 15 -0.40 30.26 -33.70
N LEU A 16 -0.39 29.54 -34.84
CA LEU A 16 -0.71 28.12 -34.90
C LEU A 16 0.32 27.27 -34.14
N LEU A 17 1.61 27.58 -34.26
CA LEU A 17 2.65 26.92 -33.49
C LEU A 17 2.47 27.15 -31.98
N LEU A 18 2.17 28.39 -31.59
CA LEU A 18 1.96 28.76 -30.18
C LEU A 18 0.73 28.05 -29.60
N LEU A 19 -0.37 27.99 -30.35
CA LEU A 19 -1.57 27.24 -29.98
C LEU A 19 -1.27 25.73 -29.83
N THR A 20 -0.44 25.18 -30.70
CA THR A 20 -0.05 23.76 -30.64
C THR A 20 0.76 23.47 -29.38
N VAL A 21 1.75 24.32 -29.05
CA VAL A 21 2.55 24.19 -27.82
C VAL A 21 1.67 24.29 -26.57
N ILE A 22 0.72 25.22 -26.54
CA ILE A 22 -0.24 25.36 -25.43
C ILE A 22 -1.07 24.08 -25.27
N ASN A 23 -1.60 23.53 -26.36
CA ASN A 23 -2.39 22.30 -26.31
C ASN A 23 -1.55 21.09 -25.87
N VAL A 24 -0.30 20.97 -26.33
CA VAL A 24 0.62 19.92 -25.90
C VAL A 24 0.94 20.05 -24.40
N ALA A 25 1.18 21.27 -23.92
CA ALA A 25 1.43 21.52 -22.50
C ALA A 25 0.19 21.22 -21.63
N ALA A 26 -0.99 21.61 -22.08
CA ALA A 26 -2.25 21.31 -21.42
C ALA A 26 -2.52 19.79 -21.37
N LEU A 27 -2.30 19.09 -22.49
CA LEU A 27 -2.42 17.64 -22.55
C LEU A 27 -1.43 16.95 -21.60
N ALA A 28 -0.17 17.39 -21.58
CA ALA A 28 0.85 16.86 -20.66
C ALA A 28 0.46 17.09 -19.19
N PHE A 29 -0.11 18.25 -18.86
CA PHE A 29 -0.60 18.56 -17.53
C PHE A 29 -1.77 17.65 -17.11
N VAL A 30 -2.75 17.45 -18.01
CA VAL A 30 -3.90 16.56 -17.78
C VAL A 30 -3.45 15.11 -17.64
N LEU A 31 -2.54 14.63 -18.49
CA LEU A 31 -2.01 13.26 -18.40
C LEU A 31 -1.24 13.04 -17.09
N ARG A 32 -0.50 14.05 -16.62
CA ARG A 32 0.21 13.98 -15.33
C ARG A 32 -0.74 13.97 -14.13
N GLY A 33 -1.90 14.62 -14.24
CA GLY A 33 -2.93 14.64 -13.18
C GLY A 33 -3.92 13.48 -13.23
N GLY A 34 -4.12 12.87 -14.39
CA GLY A 34 -5.16 11.84 -14.64
C GLY A 34 -4.66 10.40 -14.64
N LEU A 35 -3.35 10.15 -14.79
CA LEU A 35 -2.80 8.81 -14.54
C LEU A 35 -2.96 8.49 -13.05
N SER A 36 -3.52 7.32 -12.74
CA SER A 36 -3.55 6.85 -11.36
C SER A 36 -2.14 6.88 -10.79
N ARG A 37 -1.98 7.31 -9.52
CA ARG A 37 -0.66 7.39 -8.87
C ARG A 37 0.10 6.06 -8.93
N THR A 38 -0.60 4.95 -9.12
CA THR A 38 -0.04 3.60 -9.19
C THR A 38 0.14 3.06 -10.61
N TYR A 39 -0.21 3.83 -11.65
CA TYR A 39 -0.02 3.41 -13.04
C TYR A 39 1.47 3.17 -13.33
N GLY A 40 1.81 1.94 -13.71
CA GLY A 40 3.20 1.54 -13.99
C GLY A 40 4.04 1.20 -12.75
N MET A 41 3.48 1.21 -11.54
CA MET A 41 4.20 0.72 -10.35
C MET A 41 4.37 -0.80 -10.39
N ALA A 42 5.53 -1.28 -9.93
CA ALA A 42 5.74 -2.71 -9.72
C ALA A 42 4.83 -3.20 -8.58
N MET A 43 4.31 -4.42 -8.73
CA MET A 43 3.38 -5.01 -7.77
C MET A 43 3.93 -6.32 -7.24
N VAL A 44 3.75 -6.55 -5.95
CA VAL A 44 4.10 -7.81 -5.28
C VAL A 44 2.88 -8.32 -4.54
N ARG A 45 2.51 -9.58 -4.75
CA ARG A 45 1.49 -10.26 -3.96
C ARG A 45 2.15 -11.03 -2.83
N THR A 46 1.71 -10.80 -1.59
CA THR A 46 2.26 -11.49 -0.42
C THR A 46 1.94 -12.98 -0.48
N LYS A 47 2.93 -13.83 -0.21
CA LYS A 47 2.73 -15.29 -0.10
C LYS A 47 2.37 -15.71 1.33
N ALA A 48 2.82 -14.93 2.30
CA ALA A 48 2.63 -15.16 3.73
C ALA A 48 2.03 -13.91 4.38
N PRO A 49 1.39 -14.04 5.56
CA PRO A 49 1.01 -12.89 6.37
C PRO A 49 2.23 -12.04 6.76
N LEU A 50 2.06 -10.72 6.80
CA LEU A 50 3.09 -9.78 7.27
C LEU A 50 2.61 -9.10 8.56
N LEU A 51 3.54 -8.81 9.46
CA LEU A 51 3.25 -8.09 10.69
C LEU A 51 3.36 -6.59 10.43
N ILE A 52 2.37 -5.86 10.91
CA ILE A 52 2.34 -4.40 10.92
C ILE A 52 2.78 -3.96 12.32
N ALA A 53 3.82 -3.15 12.40
CA ALA A 53 4.29 -2.63 13.69
C ALA A 53 3.23 -1.74 14.35
N GLY A 54 2.93 -2.06 15.62
CA GLY A 54 2.12 -1.25 16.54
C GLY A 54 2.78 0.08 16.89
N SER A 55 2.03 0.96 17.54
CA SER A 55 2.56 2.26 17.99
C SER A 55 3.13 2.11 19.38
N GLY A 56 4.42 2.37 19.59
CA GLY A 56 5.02 2.34 20.94
C GLY A 56 4.94 0.97 21.61
N ASP A 57 4.46 0.93 22.86
CA ASP A 57 4.32 -0.28 23.71
C ASP A 57 3.02 -1.05 23.47
N ASP A 58 2.38 -0.87 22.31
CA ASP A 58 1.18 -1.62 21.97
C ASP A 58 1.48 -3.12 21.89
N GLU A 59 0.85 -3.89 22.78
CA GLU A 59 1.01 -5.35 22.83
C GLU A 59 0.19 -6.08 21.76
N SER A 60 -0.56 -5.34 20.94
CA SER A 60 -1.40 -5.90 19.89
C SER A 60 -0.60 -6.26 18.65
N TYR A 61 -0.86 -7.44 18.09
CA TYR A 61 -0.31 -7.84 16.80
C TYR A 61 -1.30 -7.53 15.68
N TYR A 62 -0.88 -6.70 14.73
CA TYR A 62 -1.64 -6.40 13.52
C TYR A 62 -1.03 -7.17 12.36
N VAL A 63 -1.88 -7.85 11.59
CA VAL A 63 -1.44 -8.71 10.49
C VAL A 63 -2.03 -8.23 9.18
N LEU A 64 -1.17 -8.05 8.18
CA LEU A 64 -1.58 -7.95 6.80
C LEU A 64 -1.76 -9.37 6.23
N PRO A 65 -2.96 -9.73 5.75
CA PRO A 65 -3.21 -11.08 5.24
C PRO A 65 -2.29 -11.47 4.08
N ALA A 66 -2.06 -12.78 3.95
CA ALA A 66 -1.49 -13.35 2.73
C ALA A 66 -2.36 -13.00 1.51
N SER A 67 -1.77 -13.07 0.31
CA SER A 67 -2.41 -12.68 -0.95
C SER A 67 -2.79 -11.20 -1.06
N THR A 68 -2.25 -10.34 -0.19
CA THR A 68 -2.40 -8.88 -0.31
C THR A 68 -1.48 -8.34 -1.40
N THR A 69 -1.99 -7.44 -2.25
CA THR A 69 -1.19 -6.81 -3.32
C THR A 69 -0.58 -5.50 -2.81
N LEU A 70 0.75 -5.44 -2.79
CA LEU A 70 1.56 -4.28 -2.44
C LEU A 70 2.07 -3.59 -3.71
N TYR A 71 1.95 -2.28 -3.77
CA TYR A 71 2.46 -1.44 -4.85
C TYR A 71 3.78 -0.83 -4.41
N TYR A 72 4.85 -1.08 -5.15
CA TYR A 72 6.16 -0.52 -4.86
C TYR A 72 6.16 0.98 -5.13
N ASP A 73 6.54 1.76 -4.12
CA ASP A 73 6.63 3.22 -4.21
C ASP A 73 8.09 3.66 -4.37
N LYS A 74 8.95 3.38 -3.38
CA LYS A 74 10.36 3.79 -3.39
C LYS A 74 11.25 2.94 -2.47
N SER A 75 12.49 2.69 -2.88
CA SER A 75 13.57 2.17 -2.04
C SER A 75 14.44 3.27 -1.44
N TYR A 76 14.95 2.99 -0.26
CA TYR A 76 15.78 3.88 0.55
C TYR A 76 17.22 3.32 0.62
N PRO A 77 18.25 4.18 0.58
CA PRO A 77 19.66 3.77 0.74
C PRO A 77 19.93 2.93 2.00
N GLU A 78 19.10 3.11 3.02
CA GLU A 78 19.13 2.41 4.31
C GLU A 78 18.69 0.93 4.22
N GLY A 79 18.29 0.45 3.03
CA GLY A 79 18.04 -0.97 2.77
C GLY A 79 16.59 -1.42 2.91
N PHE A 80 15.65 -0.49 3.10
CA PHE A 80 14.22 -0.80 3.12
C PHE A 80 13.49 -0.18 1.93
N SER A 81 12.30 -0.70 1.64
CA SER A 81 11.43 -0.17 0.60
C SER A 81 10.06 0.15 1.15
N ARG A 82 9.48 1.24 0.68
CA ARG A 82 8.12 1.65 0.99
C ARG A 82 7.17 1.09 -0.05
N TYR A 83 6.06 0.57 0.44
CA TYR A 83 4.98 0.03 -0.36
C TYR A 83 3.66 0.73 -0.01
N MET A 84 2.77 0.82 -0.99
CA MET A 84 1.40 1.27 -0.82
C MET A 84 0.46 0.07 -0.86
N VAL A 85 -0.58 0.12 -0.05
CA VAL A 85 -1.67 -0.87 -0.02
C VAL A 85 -3.00 -0.14 0.02
N PHE A 86 -4.01 -0.70 -0.64
CA PHE A 86 -5.36 -0.13 -0.64
C PHE A 86 -6.27 -0.93 0.27
N PHE A 87 -7.00 -0.22 1.13
CA PHE A 87 -8.05 -0.78 1.95
C PHE A 87 -9.38 -0.16 1.54
N ASN A 88 -10.38 -1.02 1.37
CA ASN A 88 -11.76 -0.57 1.24
C ASN A 88 -12.37 -0.49 2.64
N HIS A 89 -12.97 0.65 2.99
CA HIS A 89 -13.68 0.84 4.24
C HIS A 89 -15.14 1.20 3.95
N LYS A 90 -16.08 0.61 4.70
CA LYS A 90 -17.51 0.91 4.60
C LYS A 90 -17.93 1.78 5.79
N GLY A 91 -18.46 2.97 5.50
CA GLY A 91 -18.93 3.90 6.52
C GLY A 91 -17.88 4.94 6.92
N VAL A 92 -18.09 5.57 8.08
CA VAL A 92 -17.25 6.66 8.59
C VAL A 92 -16.14 6.10 9.46
N ILE A 93 -14.91 6.55 9.23
CA ILE A 93 -13.76 6.23 10.08
C ILE A 93 -13.77 7.18 11.27
N ALA A 94 -13.76 6.65 12.49
CA ALA A 94 -13.55 7.45 13.70
C ALA A 94 -12.07 7.82 13.79
N GLY A 95 -11.76 9.12 13.72
CA GLY A 95 -10.39 9.61 13.80
C GLY A 95 -10.34 11.11 13.98
N ASP A 96 -9.24 11.58 14.55
CA ASP A 96 -8.98 13.01 14.73
C ASP A 96 -8.44 13.64 13.45
N PRO A 97 -8.82 14.91 13.15
CA PRO A 97 -8.25 15.62 12.02
C PRO A 97 -6.77 15.90 12.25
N VAL A 98 -5.92 15.54 11.29
CA VAL A 98 -4.49 15.88 11.31
C VAL A 98 -4.30 17.23 10.61
N PRO A 99 -3.96 18.31 11.35
CA PRO A 99 -3.79 19.63 10.74
C PRO A 99 -2.56 19.67 9.83
N MET A 100 -2.69 20.38 8.73
CA MET A 100 -1.58 20.56 7.79
C MET A 100 -0.51 21.47 8.38
N LYS A 101 0.71 20.96 8.51
CA LYS A 101 1.87 21.76 8.94
C LYS A 101 2.76 22.14 7.76
N PRO A 102 3.47 23.28 7.82
CA PRO A 102 4.41 23.68 6.77
C PRO A 102 5.48 22.61 6.47
N GLU A 103 5.92 21.89 7.50
CA GLU A 103 6.91 20.81 7.40
C GLU A 103 6.45 19.61 6.55
N TYR A 104 5.14 19.46 6.33
CA TYR A 104 4.59 18.36 5.52
C TYR A 104 4.61 18.65 4.01
N GLY A 105 4.92 19.89 3.58
CA GLY A 105 5.16 20.21 2.17
C GLY A 105 4.06 19.82 1.18
N GLY A 106 2.80 19.71 1.64
CA GLY A 106 1.67 19.27 0.82
C GLY A 106 1.24 17.81 0.99
N SER A 107 2.02 16.96 1.66
CA SER A 107 1.70 15.53 1.85
C SER A 107 2.39 14.94 3.08
N LEU A 108 1.63 14.54 4.10
CA LEU A 108 2.16 13.74 5.21
C LEU A 108 2.30 12.28 4.76
N ILE A 109 3.52 11.74 4.83
CA ILE A 109 3.78 10.31 4.60
C ILE A 109 4.31 9.71 5.90
N ASP A 110 3.46 8.94 6.57
CA ASP A 110 3.75 8.29 7.85
C ASP A 110 3.53 6.77 7.73
N PRO A 111 4.51 6.03 7.16
CA PRO A 111 4.37 4.60 6.89
C PRO A 111 4.57 3.76 8.15
N ARG A 112 3.81 2.67 8.27
CA ARG A 112 4.02 1.64 9.30
C ARG A 112 5.03 0.60 8.83
N TRP A 113 5.87 0.12 9.74
CA TRP A 113 6.82 -0.94 9.44
C TRP A 113 6.10 -2.27 9.18
N LEU A 114 6.60 -2.98 8.17
CA LEU A 114 6.19 -4.34 7.85
C LEU A 114 7.35 -5.29 8.08
N SER A 115 7.10 -6.40 8.76
CA SER A 115 8.05 -7.49 8.95
C SER A 115 7.44 -8.84 8.61
N ASN A 116 8.30 -9.81 8.29
CA ASN A 116 7.85 -11.20 8.13
C ASN A 116 7.50 -11.78 9.50
N VAL A 117 6.54 -12.69 9.52
CA VAL A 117 6.22 -13.48 10.70
C VAL A 117 7.30 -14.56 10.88
N ASP A 118 8.18 -14.40 11.87
CA ASP A 118 9.19 -15.41 12.22
C ASP A 118 8.71 -16.39 13.30
N THR A 119 9.51 -17.44 13.53
CA THR A 119 9.14 -18.53 14.45
C THR A 119 8.99 -18.07 15.90
N ASP A 120 9.78 -17.10 16.34
CA ASP A 120 9.74 -16.64 17.73
C ASP A 120 8.55 -15.71 17.94
N THR A 121 8.27 -14.85 16.97
CA THR A 121 7.07 -14.02 16.94
C THR A 121 5.80 -14.86 16.90
N LEU A 122 5.78 -15.96 16.14
CA LEU A 122 4.66 -16.92 16.17
C LEU A 122 4.44 -17.50 17.57
N LYS A 123 5.51 -17.95 18.24
CA LYS A 123 5.41 -18.49 19.60
C LYS A 123 4.82 -17.45 20.56
N ASP A 124 5.24 -16.19 20.43
CA ASP A 124 4.74 -15.11 21.29
C ASP A 124 3.29 -14.73 20.97
N MET A 125 2.89 -14.73 19.70
CA MET A 125 1.48 -14.59 19.30
C MET A 125 0.61 -15.70 19.90
N PHE A 126 1.09 -16.96 19.88
CA PHE A 126 0.35 -18.08 20.47
C PHE A 126 0.23 -18.00 22.00
N LYS A 127 1.18 -17.38 22.70
CA LYS A 127 1.07 -17.16 24.16
C LYS A 127 -0.02 -16.16 24.51
N ARG A 128 -0.28 -15.18 23.64
CA ARG A 128 -1.27 -14.12 23.86
C ARG A 128 -2.65 -14.46 23.30
N PHE A 129 -2.76 -15.52 22.49
CA PHE A 129 -4.04 -15.97 21.99
C PHE A 129 -4.92 -16.43 23.16
N PRO A 130 -6.21 -16.05 23.21
CA PRO A 130 -7.09 -16.36 24.35
C PRO A 130 -7.39 -17.85 24.53
N LEU A 131 -6.89 -18.70 23.62
CA LEU A 131 -7.01 -20.14 23.69
C LEU A 131 -5.63 -20.74 23.93
N SER A 132 -5.47 -21.38 25.09
CA SER A 132 -4.31 -22.20 25.38
C SER A 132 -4.26 -23.43 24.46
N LYS A 133 -3.13 -24.15 24.42
CA LYS A 133 -3.03 -25.40 23.66
C LYS A 133 -4.07 -26.42 24.15
N GLU A 134 -4.35 -26.38 25.45
CA GLU A 134 -5.33 -27.19 26.13
C GLU A 134 -6.75 -26.82 25.72
N ASP A 135 -7.07 -25.53 25.57
CA ASP A 135 -8.38 -25.07 25.08
C ASP A 135 -8.59 -25.42 23.61
N ILE A 136 -7.54 -25.30 22.79
CA ILE A 136 -7.56 -25.74 21.38
C ILE A 136 -7.78 -27.25 21.33
N ALA A 137 -7.06 -28.04 22.13
CA ALA A 137 -7.25 -29.48 22.21
C ALA A 137 -8.65 -29.86 22.72
N ALA A 138 -9.21 -29.12 23.67
CA ALA A 138 -10.56 -29.32 24.17
C ALA A 138 -11.61 -28.98 23.10
N ALA A 139 -11.44 -27.89 22.35
CA ALA A 139 -12.32 -27.52 21.25
C ALA A 139 -12.27 -28.53 20.11
N ILE A 140 -11.08 -29.03 19.76
CA ILE A 140 -10.86 -30.11 18.79
C ILE A 140 -11.59 -31.38 19.24
N LYS A 141 -11.40 -31.79 20.50
CA LYS A 141 -12.04 -32.97 21.08
C LYS A 141 -13.56 -32.82 21.17
N ALA A 142 -14.07 -31.63 21.49
CA ALA A 142 -15.50 -31.35 21.57
C ALA A 142 -16.20 -31.38 20.21
N ASN A 143 -15.48 -31.10 19.12
CA ASN A 143 -15.98 -31.19 17.75
C ASN A 143 -15.66 -32.54 17.08
N GLU A 144 -15.28 -33.56 17.86
CA GLU A 144 -14.91 -34.90 17.38
C GLU A 144 -13.79 -34.93 16.33
N ILE A 145 -12.99 -33.85 16.24
CA ILE A 145 -11.82 -33.81 15.36
C ILE A 145 -10.76 -34.72 15.97
N THR A 146 -10.42 -35.79 15.25
CA THR A 146 -9.45 -36.79 15.70
C THR A 146 -8.01 -36.34 15.42
N LYS A 147 -7.03 -37.05 16.01
CA LYS A 147 -5.61 -36.81 15.69
C LYS A 147 -5.31 -37.14 14.23
N GLU A 148 -6.02 -38.11 13.67
CA GLU A 148 -5.97 -38.47 12.26
C GLU A 148 -6.45 -37.31 11.39
N ASP A 149 -7.59 -36.69 11.71
CA ASP A 149 -8.12 -35.53 10.97
C ASP A 149 -7.15 -34.34 10.99
N LEU A 150 -6.54 -34.06 12.14
CA LEU A 150 -5.49 -33.03 12.26
C LEU A 150 -4.27 -33.36 11.41
N THR A 151 -3.86 -34.62 11.40
CA THR A 151 -2.72 -35.08 10.61
C THR A 151 -3.02 -34.93 9.12
N ASP A 152 -4.25 -35.21 8.69
CA ASP A 152 -4.68 -35.06 7.30
C ASP A 152 -4.79 -33.58 6.91
N ILE A 153 -5.24 -32.70 7.80
CA ILE A 153 -5.20 -31.25 7.59
C ILE A 153 -3.74 -30.79 7.40
N ILE A 154 -2.82 -31.21 8.26
CA ILE A 154 -1.39 -30.85 8.16
C ILE A 154 -0.80 -31.39 6.85
N ARG A 155 -1.14 -32.62 6.44
CA ARG A 155 -0.71 -33.20 5.16
C ARG A 155 -1.30 -32.49 3.94
N SER A 156 -2.47 -31.88 4.08
CA SER A 156 -3.14 -31.11 3.01
C SER A 156 -2.62 -29.68 2.86
N MET A 157 -1.79 -29.21 3.80
CA MET A 157 -1.17 -27.90 3.67
C MET A 157 -0.15 -27.91 2.53
N PRO A 158 -0.16 -26.91 1.64
CA PRO A 158 0.86 -26.77 0.61
C PRO A 158 2.23 -26.48 1.24
N ASP A 159 3.30 -27.05 0.67
CA ASP A 159 4.70 -26.81 1.06
C ASP A 159 5.09 -25.33 1.03
#